data_AF-A0A7Y2L3E6-F1
#
_entry.id   AF-A0A7Y2L3E6-F1
#
_cell.length_a   1.000
_cell.length_b   1.000
_cell.length_c   1.000
_cell.angle_alpha   90.00
_cell.angle_beta   90.00
_cell.angle_gamma   90.00
#
_symmetry.space_group_name_H-M   'P 1'
#
loop_
_entity.id
_entity.type
_entity.pdbx_description
1 polymer ?
#
loop_
_entity_poly.entity_id
_entity_poly.type
_entity_poly.pdbx_seq_one_letter_code
_entity_poly.pdbx_strand_id
1 'polypeptide(L)'
;MNRTLRILYVTFFCGLLVGLGLLATRSFIGFNTTDKDTVLNGRWSKAVETRYDDEFPIKRLGTNLWAALDFTLFNEGRPGVVLGRDQWLYSDEEFKPWPDAEQHVADNYALVEGVRRTLEERGIKLVMAVVPTKVRLYPEHMGEQRPAAIYADLYRDFHARLAASKVLAPDLLGPL
;
A
#
# COMPACT_ATOMS: atom_id res chain seq x y z
N MET A 1 -26.95 19.23 23.33
CA MET A 1 -26.79 17.80 23.73
C MET A 1 -27.48 17.58 25.07
N ASN A 2 -28.55 16.80 25.11
CA ASN A 2 -29.41 16.67 26.30
C ASN A 2 -28.71 15.90 27.43
N ARG A 3 -28.89 16.32 28.69
CA ARG A 3 -28.24 15.74 29.88
C ARG A 3 -28.43 14.23 29.98
N THR A 4 -29.60 13.73 29.63
CA THR A 4 -29.95 12.29 29.59
C THR A 4 -29.15 11.53 28.54
N LEU A 5 -28.94 12.13 27.36
CA LEU A 5 -28.16 11.54 26.27
C LEU A 5 -26.68 11.38 26.66
N ARG A 6 -26.14 12.37 27.40
CA ARG A 6 -24.77 12.34 27.90
C ARG A 6 -24.58 11.25 28.95
N ILE A 7 -25.55 11.06 29.85
CA ILE A 7 -25.50 10.01 30.89
C ILE A 7 -25.53 8.63 30.23
N LEU A 8 -26.46 8.39 29.29
CA LEU A 8 -26.53 7.15 28.53
C LEU A 8 -25.21 6.84 27.80
N TYR A 9 -24.64 7.83 27.13
CA TYR A 9 -23.36 7.68 26.43
C TYR A 9 -22.22 7.30 27.38
N VAL A 10 -22.09 8.00 28.51
CA VAL A 10 -21.05 7.73 29.50
C VAL A 10 -21.23 6.34 30.11
N THR A 11 -22.45 5.95 30.48
CA THR A 11 -22.72 4.62 31.04
C THR A 11 -22.42 3.51 30.04
N PHE A 12 -22.81 3.69 28.76
CA PHE A 12 -22.49 2.73 27.71
C PHE A 12 -20.98 2.61 27.47
N PHE A 13 -20.28 3.74 27.39
CA PHE A 13 -18.83 3.78 27.21
C PHE A 13 -18.08 3.13 28.38
N CYS A 14 -18.46 3.45 29.62
CA CYS A 14 -17.90 2.80 30.81
C CYS A 14 -18.21 1.31 30.84
N GLY A 15 -19.42 0.89 30.49
CA GLY A 15 -19.80 -0.52 30.40
C GLY A 15 -18.98 -1.28 29.35
N LEU A 16 -18.76 -0.66 28.19
CA LEU A 16 -17.92 -1.22 27.12
C LEU A 16 -16.46 -1.34 27.58
N LEU A 17 -15.89 -0.31 28.22
CA LEU A 17 -14.53 -0.35 28.75
C LEU A 17 -14.36 -1.45 29.81
N VAL A 18 -15.32 -1.58 30.73
CA VAL A 18 -15.31 -2.63 31.76
C VAL A 18 -15.44 -4.01 31.11
N GLY A 19 -16.32 -4.17 30.11
CA GLY A 19 -16.48 -5.43 29.38
C GLY A 19 -15.21 -5.85 28.63
N LEU A 20 -14.56 -4.91 27.93
CA LEU A 20 -13.28 -5.15 27.27
C LEU A 20 -12.17 -5.45 28.29
N GLY A 21 -12.15 -4.74 29.43
CA GLY A 21 -11.21 -5.00 30.52
C GLY A 21 -11.39 -6.39 31.15
N LEU A 22 -12.63 -6.85 31.33
CA LEU A 22 -12.92 -8.20 31.83
C LEU A 22 -12.57 -9.30 30.82
N LEU A 23 -12.74 -9.04 29.52
CA LEU A 23 -12.24 -9.93 28.47
C LEU A 23 -10.70 -9.98 28.47
N ALA A 24 -10.03 -8.85 28.76
CA ALA A 24 -8.57 -8.76 28.91
C ALA A 24 -8.05 -9.58 30.08
N THR A 25 -8.70 -9.50 31.23
CA THR A 25 -8.29 -10.29 32.39
C THR A 25 -8.55 -11.77 32.21
N ARG A 26 -9.55 -12.17 31.40
CA ARG A 26 -9.79 -13.57 31.05
C ARG A 26 -8.63 -14.21 30.27
N SER A 27 -7.94 -13.44 29.43
CA SER A 27 -6.74 -13.90 28.70
C SER A 27 -5.56 -14.26 29.62
N PHE A 28 -5.52 -13.70 30.83
CA PHE A 28 -4.50 -14.03 31.83
C PHE A 28 -4.83 -15.26 32.70
N ILE A 29 -6.02 -15.87 32.55
CA ILE A 29 -6.42 -17.06 33.32
C ILE A 29 -5.69 -18.29 32.77
N GLY A 30 -4.68 -18.76 33.51
CA GLY A 30 -3.85 -19.91 33.13
C GLY A 30 -2.37 -19.58 32.89
N PHE A 31 -1.94 -18.35 33.18
CA PHE A 31 -0.53 -17.97 33.11
C PHE A 31 0.28 -18.67 34.21
N ASN A 32 0.92 -19.79 33.89
CA ASN A 32 1.96 -20.41 34.70
C ASN A 32 3.32 -20.07 34.10
N THR A 33 4.09 -19.25 34.81
CA THR A 33 5.51 -19.02 34.57
C THR A 33 6.28 -20.14 35.28
N THR A 34 7.12 -20.88 34.55
CA THR A 34 8.07 -21.81 35.18
C THR A 34 9.11 -20.99 35.97
N ASP A 35 9.53 -21.48 37.15
CA ASP A 35 10.40 -20.81 38.14
C ASP A 35 11.79 -20.29 37.66
N LYS A 36 12.06 -20.25 36.36
CA LYS A 36 13.32 -19.78 35.76
C LYS A 36 13.25 -18.44 35.02
N ASP A 37 12.07 -17.82 34.90
CA ASP A 37 11.92 -16.54 34.18
C ASP A 37 11.86 -15.34 35.12
N THR A 38 13.04 -14.86 35.53
CA THR A 38 13.18 -13.67 36.37
C THR A 38 12.80 -12.38 35.62
N VAL A 39 12.10 -11.46 36.31
CA VAL A 39 11.67 -10.13 35.82
C VAL A 39 12.84 -9.28 35.26
N LEU A 40 14.05 -9.51 35.78
CA LEU A 40 15.27 -8.77 35.43
C LEU A 40 15.83 -9.04 34.02
N ASN A 41 15.46 -10.15 33.38
CA ASN A 41 16.02 -10.53 32.07
C ASN A 41 15.18 -10.09 30.86
N GLY A 42 14.07 -9.36 31.07
CA GLY A 42 13.20 -8.86 29.98
C GLY A 42 12.44 -9.94 29.18
N ARG A 43 12.76 -11.23 29.39
CA ARG A 43 12.08 -12.38 28.77
C ARG A 43 10.65 -12.54 29.27
N TRP A 44 10.39 -12.15 30.51
CA TRP A 44 9.04 -12.10 31.07
C TRP A 44 8.17 -11.07 30.35
N SER A 45 8.67 -9.85 30.13
CA SER A 45 7.97 -8.81 29.37
C SER A 45 7.69 -9.23 27.92
N LYS A 46 8.65 -9.88 27.25
CA LYS A 46 8.50 -10.42 25.89
C LYS A 46 7.43 -11.51 25.81
N ALA A 47 7.37 -12.40 26.82
CA ALA A 47 6.37 -13.47 26.90
C ALA A 47 4.96 -12.92 27.16
N VAL A 48 4.85 -11.90 28.02
CA VAL A 48 3.60 -11.18 28.27
C VAL A 48 3.12 -10.43 27.03
N GLU A 49 4.01 -9.73 26.32
CA GLU A 49 3.70 -9.01 25.08
C GLU A 49 3.20 -9.95 23.97
N THR A 50 3.89 -11.08 23.76
CA THR A 50 3.54 -12.06 22.72
C THR A 50 2.16 -12.69 22.99
N ARG A 51 1.86 -13.03 24.26
CA ARG A 51 0.55 -13.58 24.63
C ARG A 51 -0.57 -12.55 24.52
N TYR A 52 -0.29 -11.29 24.88
CA TYR A 52 -1.26 -10.19 24.74
C TYR A 52 -1.59 -9.93 23.27
N ASP A 53 -0.62 -9.92 22.36
CA ASP A 53 -0.89 -9.74 20.93
C ASP A 53 -1.61 -10.96 20.30
N ASP A 54 -1.39 -12.19 20.78
CA ASP A 54 -2.05 -13.41 20.27
C ASP A 54 -3.51 -13.59 20.76
N GLU A 55 -3.79 -13.28 22.03
CA GLU A 55 -5.12 -13.49 22.62
C GLU A 55 -6.03 -12.26 22.61
N PHE A 56 -5.51 -11.08 22.26
CA PHE A 56 -6.28 -9.83 22.22
C PHE A 56 -6.55 -9.33 20.78
N PRO A 57 -7.45 -9.99 20.02
CA PRO A 57 -7.75 -9.66 18.63
C PRO A 57 -8.44 -8.29 18.45
N ILE A 58 -8.79 -7.59 19.53
CA ILE A 58 -9.40 -6.24 19.48
C ILE A 58 -8.48 -5.23 18.80
N LYS A 59 -7.16 -5.36 18.93
CA LYS A 59 -6.20 -4.48 18.23
C LYS A 59 -6.33 -4.65 16.71
N ARG A 60 -6.36 -5.90 16.23
CA ARG A 60 -6.56 -6.23 14.80
C ARG A 60 -7.95 -5.85 14.29
N LEU A 61 -8.99 -6.14 15.07
CA LEU A 61 -10.38 -5.78 14.72
C LEU A 61 -10.55 -4.26 14.64
N GLY A 62 -9.99 -3.51 15.60
CA GLY A 62 -10.00 -2.05 15.59
C GLY A 62 -9.25 -1.46 14.40
N THR A 63 -8.05 -1.98 14.08
CA THR A 63 -7.29 -1.52 12.92
C THR A 63 -8.00 -1.84 11.60
N ASN A 64 -8.57 -3.03 11.45
CA ASN A 64 -9.27 -3.42 10.23
C ASN A 64 -10.60 -2.68 10.07
N LEU A 65 -11.33 -2.47 11.17
CA LEU A 65 -12.58 -1.71 11.16
C LEU A 65 -12.32 -0.22 10.89
N TRP A 66 -11.28 0.35 11.48
CA TRP A 66 -10.87 1.73 11.20
C TRP A 66 -10.40 1.88 9.76
N ALA A 67 -9.63 0.93 9.23
CA ALA A 67 -9.22 0.93 7.83
C ALA A 67 -10.42 0.79 6.86
N ALA A 68 -11.41 -0.04 7.20
CA ALA A 68 -12.64 -0.18 6.41
C ALA A 68 -13.51 1.08 6.48
N LEU A 69 -13.61 1.72 7.65
CA LEU A 69 -14.29 3.01 7.83
C LEU A 69 -13.59 4.12 7.06
N ASP A 70 -12.27 4.24 7.14
CA ASP A 70 -11.51 5.24 6.37
C ASP A 70 -11.71 5.05 4.87
N PHE A 71 -11.63 3.80 4.40
CA PHE A 71 -11.86 3.45 2.99
C PHE A 71 -13.28 3.79 2.51
N THR A 72 -14.30 3.57 3.35
CA THR A 72 -15.71 3.75 2.99
C THR A 72 -16.23 5.17 3.20
N LEU A 73 -15.73 5.91 4.19
CA LEU A 73 -16.24 7.24 4.56
C LEU A 73 -15.48 8.37 3.90
N PHE A 74 -14.16 8.25 3.73
CA PHE A 74 -13.36 9.35 3.23
C PHE A 74 -13.02 9.25 1.75
N ASN A 75 -13.21 8.07 1.12
CA ASN A 75 -12.82 7.86 -0.28
C ASN A 75 -11.36 8.35 -0.50
N GLU A 76 -10.54 8.16 0.53
CA GLU A 76 -9.13 8.50 0.57
C GLU A 76 -8.39 7.17 0.69
N GLY A 77 -7.87 6.71 -0.45
CA GLY A 77 -6.84 5.67 -0.41
C GLY A 77 -5.68 6.17 0.45
N ARG A 78 -4.95 5.26 1.11
CA ARG A 78 -3.69 5.63 1.77
C ARG A 78 -2.83 6.49 0.82
N PRO A 79 -1.98 7.40 1.33
CA PRO A 79 -1.05 8.16 0.49
C PRO A 79 -0.38 7.21 -0.51
N GLY A 80 -0.53 7.47 -1.82
CA GLY A 80 -0.12 6.55 -2.87
C GLY A 80 -1.25 5.95 -3.73
N VAL A 81 -2.53 6.12 -3.36
CA VAL A 81 -3.66 5.48 -4.05
C VAL A 81 -4.66 6.50 -4.59
N VAL A 82 -5.05 6.33 -5.86
CA VAL A 82 -6.12 7.08 -6.53
C VAL A 82 -7.34 6.18 -6.71
N LEU A 83 -8.51 6.67 -6.31
CA LEU A 83 -9.75 5.90 -6.42
C LEU A 83 -10.39 6.05 -7.81
N GLY A 84 -10.73 4.90 -8.38
CA GLY A 84 -11.55 4.75 -9.58
C GLY A 84 -13.03 4.55 -9.27
N ARG A 85 -13.80 4.31 -10.32
CA ARG A 85 -15.20 3.86 -10.24
C ARG A 85 -15.25 2.36 -9.96
N ASP A 86 -16.40 1.87 -9.50
CA ASP A 86 -16.65 0.42 -9.32
C ASP A 86 -15.61 -0.28 -8.42
N GLN A 87 -15.16 0.40 -7.35
CA GLN A 87 -14.14 -0.09 -6.41
C GLN A 87 -12.75 -0.32 -7.03
N TRP A 88 -12.47 0.28 -8.19
CA TRP A 88 -11.13 0.24 -8.77
C TRP A 88 -10.16 1.15 -8.02
N LEU A 89 -8.93 0.67 -7.88
CA LEU A 89 -7.83 1.39 -7.26
C LEU A 89 -6.69 1.53 -8.26
N TYR A 90 -6.09 2.70 -8.32
CA TYR A 90 -4.90 2.99 -9.11
C TYR A 90 -3.79 3.53 -8.22
N SER A 91 -2.54 3.43 -8.67
CA SER A 91 -1.41 4.07 -8.02
C SER A 91 -1.40 5.57 -8.35
N ASP A 92 -1.11 6.43 -7.38
CA ASP A 92 -0.97 7.87 -7.63
C ASP A 92 0.26 8.21 -8.48
N GLU A 93 1.23 7.29 -8.56
CA GLU A 93 2.37 7.29 -9.46
C GLU A 93 1.96 7.32 -10.94
N GLU A 94 0.77 6.81 -11.26
CA GLU A 94 0.22 6.84 -12.63
C GLU A 94 -0.51 8.17 -12.94
N PHE A 95 -0.65 9.05 -11.95
CA PHE A 95 -1.41 10.31 -12.07
C PHE A 95 -0.55 11.55 -11.87
N LYS A 96 0.28 11.56 -10.83
CA LYS A 96 1.04 12.73 -10.40
C LYS A 96 2.41 12.72 -11.06
N PRO A 97 2.82 13.81 -11.72
CA PRO A 97 4.16 13.89 -12.28
C PRO A 97 5.17 14.03 -11.13
N TRP A 98 6.36 13.46 -11.31
CA TRP A 98 7.48 13.76 -10.44
C TRP A 98 8.01 15.17 -10.73
N PRO A 99 8.62 15.85 -9.73
CA PRO A 99 9.50 16.97 -10.00
C PRO A 99 10.53 16.56 -11.06
N ASP A 100 10.76 17.40 -12.05
CA ASP A 100 11.74 17.15 -13.14
C ASP A 100 11.50 15.84 -13.91
N ALA A 101 10.24 15.40 -14.04
CA ALA A 101 9.89 14.12 -14.69
C ALA A 101 10.49 13.96 -16.09
N GLU A 102 10.57 15.02 -16.89
CA GLU A 102 11.20 14.96 -18.22
C GLU A 102 12.69 14.60 -18.14
N GLN A 103 13.42 15.19 -17.19
CA GLN A 103 14.83 14.89 -16.96
C GLN A 103 14.99 13.45 -16.47
N HIS A 104 14.15 13.01 -15.53
CA HIS A 104 14.17 11.63 -15.05
C HIS A 104 13.90 10.59 -16.14
N VAL A 105 12.98 10.88 -17.07
CA VAL A 105 12.73 10.02 -18.23
C VAL A 105 13.96 9.95 -19.14
N ALA A 106 14.62 11.10 -19.38
CA ALA A 106 15.85 11.15 -20.17
C ALA A 106 17.00 10.37 -19.50
N ASP A 107 17.18 10.53 -18.18
CA ASP A 107 18.22 9.85 -17.41
C ASP A 107 18.01 8.32 -17.39
N ASN A 108 16.77 7.89 -17.16
CA ASN A 108 16.41 6.46 -17.20
C ASN A 108 16.68 5.85 -18.57
N TYR A 109 16.41 6.58 -19.65
CA TYR A 109 16.73 6.12 -20.99
C TYR A 109 18.25 5.99 -21.21
N ALA A 110 19.05 6.96 -20.76
CA ALA A 110 20.51 6.88 -20.84
C ALA A 110 21.05 5.68 -20.04
N LEU A 111 20.44 5.38 -18.89
CA LEU A 111 20.78 4.19 -18.10
C LEU A 111 20.46 2.89 -18.86
N VAL A 112 19.28 2.78 -19.47
CA VAL A 112 18.90 1.61 -20.27
C VAL A 112 19.87 1.38 -21.41
N GLU A 113 20.30 2.44 -22.10
CA GLU A 113 21.28 2.35 -23.18
C GLU A 113 22.66 1.90 -22.67
N GLY A 114 23.08 2.43 -21.51
CA GLY A 114 24.30 1.98 -20.84
C GLY A 114 24.27 0.49 -20.50
N VAL A 115 23.13 0.00 -20.00
CA VAL A 115 22.90 -1.43 -19.73
C VAL A 115 22.93 -2.24 -21.01
N ARG A 116 22.24 -1.80 -22.07
CA ARG A 116 22.23 -2.46 -23.38
C ARG A 116 23.64 -2.66 -23.92
N ARG A 117 24.47 -1.60 -23.92
CA ARG A 117 25.87 -1.67 -24.37
C ARG A 117 26.69 -2.64 -23.54
N THR A 118 26.57 -2.58 -22.22
CA THR A 118 27.31 -3.46 -21.30
C THR A 118 26.96 -4.94 -21.51
N LEU A 119 25.69 -5.24 -21.80
CA LEU A 119 25.24 -6.59 -22.12
C LEU A 119 25.71 -7.04 -23.52
N GLU A 120 25.68 -6.14 -24.50
CA GLU A 120 26.14 -6.40 -25.87
C GLU A 120 27.64 -6.73 -25.92
N GLU A 121 28.48 -6.02 -25.16
CA GLU A 121 29.91 -6.31 -25.01
C GLU A 121 30.19 -7.73 -24.48
N ARG A 122 29.21 -8.33 -23.78
CA ARG A 122 29.27 -9.69 -23.24
C ARG A 122 28.55 -10.72 -24.11
N GLY A 123 28.07 -10.32 -25.30
CA GLY A 123 27.28 -11.18 -26.18
C GLY A 123 25.89 -11.52 -25.64
N ILE A 124 25.36 -10.75 -24.69
CA ILE A 124 24.05 -10.95 -24.08
C ILE A 124 23.04 -10.01 -24.75
N LYS A 125 21.94 -10.58 -25.26
CA LYS A 125 20.86 -9.81 -25.87
C LYS A 125 19.89 -9.28 -24.82
N LEU A 126 19.73 -7.96 -24.75
CA LEU A 126 18.70 -7.31 -23.93
C LEU A 126 17.33 -7.36 -24.62
N VAL A 127 16.32 -7.84 -23.90
CA VAL A 127 14.90 -7.76 -24.28
C VAL A 127 14.15 -7.10 -23.15
N MET A 128 13.51 -5.97 -23.42
CA MET A 128 12.81 -5.17 -22.42
C MET A 128 11.29 -5.37 -22.50
N ALA A 129 10.67 -5.80 -21.41
CA ALA A 129 9.23 -5.91 -21.28
C ALA A 129 8.66 -4.61 -20.69
N VAL A 130 8.15 -3.71 -21.54
CA VAL A 130 7.56 -2.44 -21.09
C VAL A 130 6.09 -2.66 -20.77
N VAL A 131 5.76 -2.65 -19.48
CA VAL A 131 4.40 -2.87 -18.99
C VAL A 131 3.59 -1.57 -19.08
N PRO A 132 2.43 -1.56 -19.76
CA PRO A 132 1.56 -0.39 -19.78
C PRO A 132 0.95 -0.13 -18.39
N THR A 133 0.69 1.14 -18.08
CA THR A 133 0.06 1.52 -16.81
C THR A 133 -1.37 1.02 -16.71
N LYS A 134 -1.86 0.80 -15.48
CA LYS A 134 -3.23 0.32 -15.26
C LYS A 134 -4.27 1.33 -15.76
N VAL A 135 -4.01 2.62 -15.60
CA VAL A 135 -4.88 3.68 -16.12
C VAL A 135 -5.02 3.64 -17.65
N ARG A 136 -3.96 3.22 -18.37
CA ARG A 136 -4.01 3.09 -19.83
C ARG A 136 -4.82 1.87 -20.27
N LEU A 137 -4.69 0.76 -19.54
CA LEU A 137 -5.43 -0.48 -19.84
C LEU A 137 -6.91 -0.39 -19.51
N TYR A 138 -7.25 0.26 -18.39
CA TYR A 138 -8.62 0.33 -17.89
C TYR A 138 -9.08 1.79 -17.72
N PRO A 139 -9.13 2.60 -18.79
CA PRO A 139 -9.54 3.99 -18.72
C PRO A 139 -11.01 4.16 -18.31
N GLU A 140 -11.86 3.16 -18.58
CA GLU A 140 -13.28 3.15 -18.26
C GLU A 140 -13.55 3.14 -16.75
N HIS A 141 -12.65 2.60 -15.94
CA HIS A 141 -12.81 2.59 -14.48
C HIS A 141 -12.15 3.79 -13.79
N MET A 142 -11.60 4.75 -14.55
CA MET A 142 -11.09 5.99 -13.96
C MET A 142 -12.19 6.76 -13.23
N GLY A 143 -11.80 7.35 -12.09
CA GLY A 143 -12.61 8.31 -11.34
C GLY A 143 -12.54 9.71 -11.93
N GLU A 144 -12.74 10.72 -11.08
CA GLU A 144 -12.69 12.13 -11.49
C GLU A 144 -11.25 12.63 -11.75
N GLN A 145 -10.28 12.06 -11.04
CA GLN A 145 -8.87 12.42 -11.20
C GLN A 145 -8.37 11.95 -12.57
N ARG A 146 -7.58 12.80 -13.24
CA ARG A 146 -6.99 12.51 -14.56
C ARG A 146 -5.47 12.49 -14.44
N PRO A 147 -4.79 11.60 -15.18
CA PRO A 147 -3.33 11.61 -15.24
C PRO A 147 -2.78 12.92 -15.77
N ALA A 148 -1.61 13.32 -15.28
CA ALA A 148 -0.87 14.42 -15.85
C ALA A 148 -0.54 14.18 -17.33
N ALA A 149 -0.48 15.27 -18.10
CA ALA A 149 -0.30 15.22 -19.56
C ALA A 149 0.94 14.43 -20.00
N ILE A 150 2.01 14.43 -19.21
CA ILE A 150 3.24 13.68 -19.50
C ILE A 150 2.99 12.17 -19.67
N TYR A 151 2.01 11.60 -18.96
CA TYR A 151 1.69 10.17 -19.02
C TYR A 151 0.84 9.77 -20.23
N ALA A 152 0.24 10.75 -20.93
CA ALA A 152 -0.65 10.48 -22.07
C ALA A 152 0.08 9.76 -23.20
N ASP A 153 1.34 10.13 -23.44
CA ASP A 153 2.15 9.60 -24.54
C ASP A 153 3.40 8.85 -24.09
N LEU A 154 3.70 8.83 -22.78
CA LEU A 154 4.92 8.24 -22.22
C LEU A 154 5.20 6.80 -22.71
N TYR A 155 4.18 5.94 -22.77
CA TYR A 155 4.35 4.55 -23.22
C TYR A 155 4.83 4.47 -24.68
N ARG A 156 4.17 5.23 -25.56
CA ARG A 156 4.50 5.29 -26.99
C ARG A 156 5.89 5.89 -27.19
N ASP A 157 6.16 6.99 -26.51
CA ASP A 157 7.42 7.72 -26.66
C ASP A 157 8.60 6.91 -26.11
N PHE A 158 8.40 6.14 -25.03
CA PHE A 158 9.40 5.23 -24.49
C PHE A 158 9.72 4.11 -25.48
N HIS A 159 8.71 3.47 -26.08
CA HIS A 159 8.91 2.47 -27.13
C HIS A 159 9.63 3.03 -28.36
N ALA A 160 9.27 4.23 -28.81
CA ALA A 160 9.93 4.89 -29.92
C ALA A 160 11.43 5.14 -29.65
N ARG A 161 11.76 5.55 -28.42
CA ARG A 161 13.14 5.75 -27.98
C ARG A 161 13.91 4.42 -27.90
N LEU A 162 13.32 3.38 -27.32
CA LEU A 162 13.94 2.05 -27.26
C LEU A 162 14.24 1.49 -28.66
N ALA A 163 13.29 1.65 -29.59
CA ALA A 163 13.47 1.27 -30.99
C ALA A 163 14.62 2.04 -31.65
N ALA A 164 14.74 3.35 -31.41
CA ALA A 164 15.85 4.16 -31.92
C ALA A 164 17.22 3.69 -31.41
N SER A 165 17.28 3.19 -30.16
CA SER A 165 18.48 2.58 -29.57
C SER A 165 18.65 1.09 -29.85
N LYS A 166 17.83 0.51 -30.74
CA LYS A 166 17.86 -0.93 -31.09
C LYS A 166 17.69 -1.86 -29.87
N VAL A 167 17.06 -1.38 -28.79
CA VAL A 167 16.63 -2.24 -27.68
C VAL A 167 15.38 -2.98 -28.15
N LEU A 168 15.38 -4.31 -28.05
CA LEU A 168 14.19 -5.09 -28.38
C LEU A 168 13.15 -4.90 -27.27
N ALA A 169 12.04 -4.24 -27.58
CA ALA A 169 10.94 -4.03 -26.66
C ALA A 169 9.61 -4.43 -27.32
N PRO A 170 9.10 -5.65 -27.10
CA PRO A 170 7.79 -6.05 -27.60
C PRO A 170 6.68 -5.17 -27.04
N ASP A 171 5.69 -4.82 -27.87
CA ASP A 171 4.50 -4.12 -27.40
C ASP A 171 3.62 -5.07 -26.58
N LEU A 172 3.42 -4.72 -25.31
CA LEU A 172 2.57 -5.46 -24.37
C LEU A 172 1.18 -4.84 -24.24
N LEU A 173 0.94 -3.67 -24.82
CA LEU A 173 -0.38 -3.04 -24.77
C LEU A 173 -1.37 -3.73 -25.72
N GLY A 174 -0.98 -4.02 -26.96
CA GLY A 174 -1.85 -4.71 -27.92
C GLY A 174 -2.42 -6.08 -27.47
N PRO A 175 -1.64 -6.96 -26.81
CA PRO A 175 -2.14 -8.26 -26.35
C PRO A 175 -2.89 -8.27 -25.00
N LEU A 176 -2.87 -7.18 -24.23
CA LEU A 176 -3.53 -7.06 -22.92
C LEU A 176 -4.90 -6.40 -23.04
#